data_AF-A0A934YFH3-F1
#
_entry.id   AF-A0A934YFH3-F1
#
_cell.length_a   1.000
_cell.length_b   1.000
_cell.length_c   1.000
_cell.angle_alpha   90.00
_cell.angle_beta   90.00
_cell.angle_gamma   90.00
#
_symmetry.space_group_name_H-M   'P 1'
#
loop_
_entity.id
_entity.type
_entity.pdbx_description
1 polymer ?
#
loop_
_entity_poly.entity_id
_entity_poly.type
_entity_poly.pdbx_seq_one_letter_code
_entity_poly.pdbx_strand_id
1 'polypeptide(L)'
;MSEPTSPFRWGFLVAAVACGALAACGWDPQRPFERESPVVNRALAELDAGEAGVATAAELLQGYLSTGACSESAIGTPKSLHEKPNGALDLGIALFRLGESFGARFGDEEAKAGRAAAPTMPGAPSADGLRASHIECALRIVRAVAEDPTQPVELRARARYLEGNLLFLDAKYKEAVAAYDKALVLAPGMPEGGVDAQGGPRHGDPLGLDAAWNRAVALQRIEDKKDAGQDAGQDGGQDGGLGGQDGGGDSGSQDSGGQDSSKDGSNGDRDSGKDSGKDSGGEDAAPPPQKNEDAAAPPPPPPSERSQDERLLDQLENAPTVQREAARRQKRGGVKVRGSEDK
;
A
#
# COMPACT_ATOMS: atom_id res chain seq x y z
N MET A 1 81.23 19.82 10.02
CA MET A 1 79.80 20.16 10.20
C MET A 1 79.02 19.10 9.47
N SER A 2 78.53 18.11 10.21
CA SER A 2 77.80 16.96 9.67
C SER A 2 76.51 16.85 10.47
N GLU A 3 75.37 17.02 9.80
CA GLU A 3 74.05 16.81 10.37
C GLU A 3 73.57 15.38 10.04
N PRO A 4 72.96 14.66 11.01
CA PRO A 4 72.42 13.33 10.78
C PRO A 4 70.98 13.41 10.28
N THR A 5 70.73 12.78 9.13
CA THR A 5 69.38 12.50 8.60
C THR A 5 68.75 11.33 9.36
N SER A 6 67.57 11.55 9.97
CA SER A 6 66.76 10.49 10.58
C SER A 6 65.63 10.04 9.64
N PRO A 7 65.48 8.73 9.35
CA PRO A 7 64.41 8.21 8.51
C PRO A 7 63.41 7.41 9.37
N PHE A 8 62.46 8.05 10.07
CA PHE A 8 61.50 7.28 10.88
C PHE A 8 60.17 7.96 11.16
N ARG A 9 59.43 8.43 10.13
CA ARG A 9 58.06 8.98 10.34
C ARG A 9 57.09 8.79 9.17
N TRP A 10 56.94 7.59 8.62
CA TRP A 10 55.95 7.34 7.53
C TRP A 10 55.11 6.05 7.70
N GLY A 11 55.00 5.51 8.93
CA GLY A 11 54.37 4.21 9.17
C GLY A 11 52.93 4.21 9.72
N PHE A 12 52.35 5.34 10.15
CA PHE A 12 51.12 5.32 10.96
C PHE A 12 49.85 5.91 10.32
N LEU A 13 49.90 6.34 9.05
CA LEU A 13 48.78 7.10 8.45
C LEU A 13 47.86 6.29 7.51
N VAL A 14 48.12 5.01 7.28
CA VAL A 14 47.31 4.20 6.32
C VAL A 14 46.27 3.30 7.01
N ALA A 15 46.33 3.09 8.32
CA ALA A 15 45.41 2.18 9.03
C ALA A 15 44.07 2.82 9.47
N ALA A 16 43.91 4.15 9.37
CA ALA A 16 42.72 4.84 9.89
C ALA A 16 41.59 5.07 8.87
N VAL A 17 41.82 4.82 7.57
CA VAL A 17 40.83 5.12 6.52
C VAL A 17 39.91 3.92 6.21
N ALA A 18 40.29 2.70 6.59
CA ALA A 18 39.48 1.50 6.31
C ALA A 18 38.24 1.32 7.20
N CYS A 19 38.16 1.96 8.37
CA CYS A 19 37.02 1.82 9.29
C CYS A 19 35.87 2.81 9.02
N GLY A 20 36.07 3.84 8.20
CA GLY A 20 35.06 4.88 7.96
C GLY A 20 33.95 4.49 6.97
N ALA A 21 34.22 3.55 6.06
CA ALA A 21 33.28 3.21 4.99
C ALA A 21 32.17 2.22 5.41
N LEU A 22 32.32 1.53 6.54
CA LEU A 22 31.32 0.54 7.00
C LEU A 22 30.15 1.15 7.78
N ALA A 23 30.26 2.42 8.20
CA ALA A 23 29.21 3.09 8.97
C ALA A 23 28.04 3.62 8.11
N ALA A 24 28.17 3.64 6.79
CA ALA A 24 27.14 4.15 5.88
C ALA A 24 26.06 3.11 5.52
N CYS A 25 26.23 1.83 5.87
CA CYS A 25 25.33 0.74 5.46
C CYS A 25 24.23 0.40 6.47
N GLY A 26 23.93 1.25 7.46
CA GLY A 26 22.91 0.94 8.49
C GLY A 26 23.20 -0.32 9.31
N TRP A 27 24.45 -0.83 9.24
CA TRP A 27 24.91 -1.99 9.98
C TRP A 27 25.16 -1.58 11.42
N ASP A 28 24.36 -2.11 12.35
CA ASP A 28 24.63 -1.98 13.78
C ASP A 28 25.71 -3.02 14.17
N PRO A 29 26.95 -2.59 14.49
CA PRO A 29 28.02 -3.48 14.92
C PRO A 29 27.67 -4.27 16.20
N GLN A 30 26.68 -3.81 16.98
CA GLN A 30 26.24 -4.52 18.18
C GLN A 30 25.29 -5.68 17.86
N ARG A 31 24.66 -5.69 16.68
CA ARG A 31 23.64 -6.68 16.27
C ARG A 31 23.81 -7.12 14.81
N PRO A 32 25.01 -7.57 14.39
CA PRO A 32 25.33 -7.82 12.98
C PRO A 32 24.50 -8.93 12.31
N PHE A 33 23.77 -9.74 13.09
CA PHE A 33 23.06 -10.94 12.59
C PHE A 33 21.56 -10.94 12.87
N GLU A 34 20.99 -9.88 13.47
CA GLU A 34 19.55 -9.89 13.75
C GLU A 34 18.71 -9.85 12.46
N ARG A 35 19.15 -9.11 11.44
CA ARG A 35 18.55 -9.13 10.10
C ARG A 35 18.95 -10.34 9.26
N GLU A 36 20.16 -10.87 9.45
CA GLU A 36 20.69 -12.00 8.68
C GLU A 36 20.35 -13.38 9.28
N SER A 37 19.28 -13.45 10.08
CA SER A 37 18.76 -14.73 10.57
C SER A 37 18.32 -15.60 9.39
N PRO A 38 18.81 -16.85 9.26
CA PRO A 38 18.37 -17.76 8.20
C PRO A 38 16.84 -17.97 8.17
N VAL A 39 16.19 -17.88 9.34
CA VAL A 39 14.74 -18.02 9.46
C VAL A 39 14.03 -16.78 8.90
N VAL A 40 14.55 -15.58 9.17
CA VAL A 40 13.98 -14.32 8.64
C VAL A 40 14.18 -14.26 7.14
N ASN A 41 15.38 -14.57 6.65
CA ASN A 41 15.68 -14.63 5.21
C ASN A 41 14.75 -15.61 4.47
N ARG A 42 14.45 -16.76 5.07
CA ARG A 42 13.47 -17.70 4.51
C ARG A 42 12.05 -17.10 4.52
N ALA A 43 11.62 -16.49 5.62
CA ALA A 43 10.30 -15.87 5.70
C ALA A 43 10.13 -14.74 4.66
N LEU A 44 11.16 -13.92 4.45
CA LEU A 44 11.17 -12.90 3.41
C LEU A 44 11.06 -13.50 2.01
N ALA A 45 11.78 -14.59 1.73
CA ALA A 45 11.65 -15.30 0.45
C ALA A 45 10.22 -15.85 0.23
N GLU A 46 9.54 -16.31 1.28
CA GLU A 46 8.14 -16.72 1.21
C GLU A 46 7.19 -15.52 1.00
N LEU A 47 7.47 -14.35 1.60
CA LEU A 47 6.70 -13.12 1.31
C LEU A 47 6.88 -12.66 -0.14
N ASP A 48 8.09 -12.79 -0.68
CA ASP A 48 8.42 -12.47 -2.07
C ASP A 48 7.78 -13.45 -3.08
N ALA A 49 7.47 -14.68 -2.65
CA ALA A 49 6.75 -15.66 -3.44
C ALA A 49 5.26 -15.31 -3.65
N GLY A 50 4.77 -14.23 -3.01
CA GLY A 50 3.40 -13.73 -3.16
C GLY A 50 2.39 -14.43 -2.25
N GLU A 51 1.11 -14.43 -2.65
CA GLU A 51 -0.01 -14.88 -1.81
C GLU A 51 0.15 -16.32 -1.26
N ALA A 52 0.82 -17.21 -2.00
CA ALA A 52 1.04 -18.60 -1.59
C ALA A 52 2.01 -18.74 -0.40
N GLY A 53 2.97 -17.82 -0.24
CA GLY A 53 4.00 -17.91 0.80
C GLY A 53 3.69 -17.08 2.06
N VAL A 54 2.71 -16.18 2.03
CA VAL A 54 2.43 -15.27 3.17
C VAL A 54 2.09 -16.03 4.46
N ALA A 55 1.31 -17.11 4.38
CA ALA A 55 0.97 -17.93 5.55
C ALA A 55 2.22 -18.57 6.16
N THR A 56 3.07 -19.17 5.32
CA THR A 56 4.33 -19.78 5.76
C THR A 56 5.30 -18.74 6.33
N ALA A 57 5.38 -17.55 5.73
CA ALA A 57 6.18 -16.46 6.27
C ALA A 57 5.73 -16.04 7.67
N ALA A 58 4.41 -15.89 7.87
CA ALA A 58 3.85 -15.55 9.18
C ALA A 58 4.17 -16.61 10.23
N GLU A 59 4.02 -17.90 9.91
CA GLU A 59 4.35 -19.01 10.82
C GLU A 59 5.84 -19.02 11.19
N LEU A 60 6.74 -18.84 10.22
CA LEU A 60 8.19 -18.78 10.46
C LEU A 60 8.56 -17.62 11.40
N LEU A 61 7.97 -16.44 11.17
CA LEU A 61 8.24 -15.25 11.99
C LEU A 61 7.61 -15.36 13.38
N GLN A 62 6.42 -15.94 13.51
CA GLN A 62 5.79 -16.23 14.81
C GLN A 62 6.67 -17.17 15.66
N GLY A 63 7.25 -18.21 15.04
CA GLY A 63 8.19 -19.10 15.71
C GLY A 63 9.48 -18.38 16.11
N TYR A 64 10.05 -17.60 15.18
CA TYR A 64 11.29 -16.83 15.41
C TYR A 64 11.19 -15.81 16.55
N LEU A 65 10.01 -15.18 16.69
CA LEU A 65 9.71 -14.21 17.74
C LEU A 65 9.06 -14.84 18.96
N SER A 66 8.68 -16.11 18.93
CA SER A 66 7.95 -16.79 20.00
C SER A 66 6.62 -16.12 20.39
N THR A 67 5.96 -15.47 19.43
CA THR A 67 4.67 -14.78 19.67
C THR A 67 3.51 -15.76 19.81
N GLY A 68 3.68 -16.99 19.33
CA GLY A 68 2.58 -17.92 19.09
C GLY A 68 1.77 -17.55 17.85
N ALA A 69 0.83 -18.43 17.48
CA ALA A 69 -0.08 -18.20 16.36
C ALA A 69 -1.06 -17.06 16.69
N CYS A 70 -1.46 -16.31 15.67
CA CYS A 70 -2.59 -15.39 15.77
C CYS A 70 -3.90 -16.18 15.80
N SER A 71 -4.60 -16.18 16.94
CA SER A 71 -5.89 -16.83 17.10
C SER A 71 -6.87 -15.93 17.83
N GLU A 72 -8.08 -15.75 17.32
CA GLU A 72 -9.13 -14.93 17.96
C GLU A 72 -8.63 -13.51 18.31
N SER A 73 -7.95 -12.85 17.35
CA SER A 73 -7.29 -11.57 17.56
C SER A 73 -6.18 -11.54 18.62
N ALA A 74 -5.82 -12.68 19.22
CA ALA A 74 -4.78 -12.78 20.21
C ALA A 74 -3.46 -13.26 19.60
N ILE A 75 -2.41 -12.49 19.83
CA ILE A 75 -1.02 -12.84 19.56
C ILE A 75 -0.18 -12.40 20.75
N GLY A 76 0.80 -13.22 21.15
CA GLY A 76 1.70 -12.90 22.25
C GLY A 76 2.66 -11.78 21.87
N THR A 77 2.99 -10.92 22.84
CA THR A 77 4.00 -9.87 22.73
C THR A 77 5.18 -10.14 23.67
N PRO A 78 5.95 -11.23 23.43
CA PRO A 78 7.10 -11.56 24.27
C PRO A 78 8.21 -10.51 24.15
N LYS A 79 9.16 -10.52 25.09
CA LYS A 79 10.32 -9.60 25.09
C LYS A 79 11.15 -9.66 23.81
N SER A 80 11.20 -10.84 23.18
CA SER A 80 11.86 -11.06 21.88
C SER A 80 11.35 -10.14 20.77
N LEU A 81 10.12 -9.64 20.87
CA LEU A 81 9.56 -8.66 19.93
C LEU A 81 10.30 -7.32 19.99
N HIS A 82 10.63 -6.85 21.20
CA HIS A 82 11.42 -5.64 21.43
C HIS A 82 12.91 -5.85 21.12
N GLU A 83 13.41 -7.06 21.39
CA GLU A 83 14.78 -7.42 21.08
C GLU A 83 15.01 -7.59 19.57
N LYS A 84 13.99 -7.95 18.79
CA LYS A 84 14.10 -8.23 17.35
C LYS A 84 13.07 -7.41 16.55
N PRO A 85 13.19 -6.08 16.56
CA PRO A 85 12.14 -5.17 16.09
C PRO A 85 11.93 -5.23 14.57
N ASN A 86 12.97 -5.56 13.79
CA ASN A 86 12.85 -5.77 12.34
C ASN A 86 11.97 -7.00 12.04
N GLY A 87 12.28 -8.15 12.66
CA GLY A 87 11.46 -9.36 12.49
C GLY A 87 10.02 -9.15 12.98
N ALA A 88 9.83 -8.34 14.03
CA ALA A 88 8.49 -7.95 14.49
C ALA A 88 7.74 -7.12 13.45
N LEU A 89 8.41 -6.15 12.80
CA LEU A 89 7.81 -5.40 11.71
C LEU A 89 7.46 -6.31 10.52
N ASP A 90 8.35 -7.24 10.14
CA ASP A 90 8.11 -8.22 9.08
C ASP A 90 6.91 -9.12 9.39
N LEU A 91 6.76 -9.54 10.65
CA LEU A 91 5.58 -10.29 11.10
C LEU A 91 4.29 -9.46 10.94
N GLY A 92 4.35 -8.17 11.29
CA GLY A 92 3.24 -7.23 11.05
C GLY A 92 2.85 -7.16 9.58
N ILE A 93 3.83 -7.13 8.66
CA ILE A 93 3.61 -7.12 7.21
C ILE A 93 2.99 -8.43 6.73
N ALA A 94 3.49 -9.57 7.19
CA ALA A 94 2.96 -10.88 6.85
C ALA A 94 1.49 -11.01 7.29
N LEU A 95 1.17 -10.58 8.52
CA LEU A 95 -0.20 -10.59 9.04
C LEU A 95 -1.11 -9.60 8.30
N PHE A 96 -0.60 -8.43 7.92
CA PHE A 96 -1.32 -7.48 7.07
C PHE A 96 -1.72 -8.13 5.74
N ARG A 97 -0.78 -8.77 5.02
CA ARG A 97 -1.06 -9.45 3.75
C ARG A 97 -2.00 -10.65 3.90
N LEU A 98 -1.93 -11.38 5.02
CA LEU A 98 -2.94 -12.40 5.34
C LEU A 98 -4.32 -11.77 5.49
N GLY A 99 -4.43 -10.67 6.23
CA GLY A 99 -5.69 -9.91 6.36
C GLY A 99 -6.23 -9.44 5.01
N GLU A 100 -5.38 -8.97 4.10
CA GLU A 100 -5.77 -8.57 2.75
C GLU A 100 -6.31 -9.72 1.90
N SER A 101 -5.81 -10.95 2.09
CA SER A 101 -6.33 -12.14 1.40
C SER A 101 -7.78 -12.46 1.78
N PHE A 102 -8.20 -12.06 2.98
CA PHE A 102 -9.55 -12.25 3.50
C PHE A 102 -10.42 -11.01 3.22
N GLY A 103 -10.74 -10.71 1.96
CA GLY A 103 -11.69 -9.62 1.70
C GLY A 103 -11.68 -9.09 0.28
N ALA A 104 -12.37 -7.98 0.06
CA ALA A 104 -12.07 -7.16 -1.12
C ALA A 104 -10.73 -6.44 -0.89
N ARG A 105 -9.95 -6.32 -1.96
CA ARG A 105 -8.83 -5.38 -1.98
C ARG A 105 -9.36 -3.96 -1.80
N PHE A 106 -8.50 -3.07 -1.32
CA PHE A 106 -8.79 -1.65 -1.27
C PHE A 106 -9.38 -1.16 -2.58
N GLY A 107 -10.44 -0.36 -2.53
CA GLY A 107 -11.08 0.21 -3.73
C GLY A 107 -12.15 -0.68 -4.39
N ASP A 108 -12.24 -1.97 -4.07
CA ASP A 108 -13.21 -2.90 -4.65
C ASP A 108 -14.46 -3.16 -3.77
N GLU A 109 -14.62 -2.45 -2.66
CA GLU A 109 -15.71 -2.69 -1.70
C GLU A 109 -17.10 -2.48 -2.33
N GLU A 110 -17.25 -1.46 -3.17
CA GLU A 110 -18.47 -1.19 -3.93
C GLU A 110 -18.77 -2.26 -4.98
N ALA A 111 -17.74 -2.88 -5.56
CA ALA A 111 -17.90 -3.92 -6.58
C ALA A 111 -18.42 -5.25 -5.99
N LYS A 112 -18.28 -5.44 -4.67
CA LYS A 112 -18.81 -6.61 -3.95
C LYS A 112 -20.20 -6.40 -3.37
N ALA A 113 -20.65 -5.17 -3.13
CA ALA A 113 -22.03 -4.91 -2.70
C ALA A 113 -23.08 -5.52 -3.66
N GLY A 114 -22.71 -5.75 -4.93
CA GLY A 114 -23.53 -6.45 -5.91
C GLY A 114 -23.24 -7.95 -6.12
N ARG A 115 -22.23 -8.55 -5.46
CA ARG A 115 -21.95 -9.99 -5.54
C ARG A 115 -22.40 -10.65 -4.24
N ALA A 116 -23.39 -11.54 -4.33
CA ALA A 116 -23.81 -12.37 -3.21
C ALA A 116 -22.57 -13.00 -2.55
N ALA A 117 -22.46 -12.86 -1.22
CA ALA A 117 -21.40 -13.47 -0.44
C ALA A 117 -21.29 -14.95 -0.81
N ALA A 118 -20.06 -15.45 -1.02
CA ALA A 118 -19.85 -16.87 -1.26
C ALA A 118 -20.53 -17.66 -0.13
N PRO A 119 -21.20 -18.79 -0.43
CA PRO A 119 -21.96 -19.53 0.57
C PRO A 119 -21.05 -19.93 1.74
N THR A 120 -21.26 -19.31 2.89
CA THR A 120 -20.54 -19.62 4.14
C THR A 120 -21.06 -20.94 4.71
N MET A 121 -20.16 -21.88 4.97
CA MET A 121 -20.47 -23.09 5.71
C MET A 121 -20.93 -22.72 7.14
N PRO A 122 -22.00 -23.35 7.69
CA PRO A 122 -22.41 -23.11 9.07
C PRO A 122 -21.26 -23.40 10.05
N GLY A 123 -20.90 -22.41 10.86
CA GLY A 123 -19.85 -22.52 11.88
C GLY A 123 -18.42 -22.19 11.40
N ALA A 124 -18.20 -21.93 10.11
CA ALA A 124 -16.94 -21.35 9.65
C ALA A 124 -16.89 -19.84 9.97
N PRO A 125 -15.74 -19.29 10.42
CA PRO A 125 -15.60 -17.85 10.60
C PRO A 125 -15.82 -17.14 9.27
N SER A 126 -16.51 -16.00 9.30
CA SER A 126 -16.67 -15.16 8.11
C SER A 126 -15.29 -14.66 7.67
N ALA A 127 -15.12 -14.45 6.36
CA ALA A 127 -13.88 -13.86 5.83
C ALA A 127 -13.57 -12.51 6.51
N ASP A 128 -14.59 -11.70 6.79
CA ASP A 128 -14.45 -10.43 7.50
C ASP A 128 -13.96 -10.63 8.94
N GLY A 129 -14.44 -11.67 9.64
CA GLY A 129 -13.97 -12.02 10.98
C GLY A 129 -12.51 -12.48 10.99
N LEU A 130 -12.10 -13.27 10.00
CA LEU A 130 -10.69 -13.68 9.83
C LEU A 130 -9.80 -12.47 9.54
N ARG A 131 -10.24 -11.57 8.64
CA ARG A 131 -9.53 -10.32 8.35
C ARG A 131 -9.36 -9.46 9.59
N ALA A 132 -10.44 -9.20 10.32
CA ALA A 132 -10.40 -8.43 11.55
C ALA A 132 -9.43 -9.05 12.58
N SER A 133 -9.46 -10.38 12.73
CA SER A 133 -8.53 -11.11 13.63
C SER A 133 -7.07 -10.90 13.25
N HIS A 134 -6.71 -11.05 11.96
CA HIS A 134 -5.34 -10.85 11.51
C HIS A 134 -4.88 -9.38 11.64
N ILE A 135 -5.77 -8.43 11.32
CA ILE A 135 -5.50 -7.00 11.49
C ILE A 135 -5.21 -6.68 12.96
N GLU A 136 -6.02 -7.19 13.89
CA GLU A 136 -5.83 -6.91 15.31
C GLU A 136 -4.52 -7.52 15.84
N CYS A 137 -4.18 -8.75 15.44
CA CYS A 137 -2.88 -9.33 15.76
C CYS A 137 -1.73 -8.47 15.21
N ALA A 138 -1.81 -8.06 13.95
CA ALA A 138 -0.78 -7.21 13.34
C ALA A 138 -0.64 -5.88 14.10
N LEU A 139 -1.77 -5.23 14.46
CA LEU A 139 -1.79 -3.99 15.23
C LEU A 139 -1.07 -4.13 16.58
N ARG A 140 -1.26 -5.24 17.30
CA ARG A 140 -0.56 -5.49 18.57
C ARG A 140 0.96 -5.56 18.39
N ILE A 141 1.43 -6.24 17.33
CA ILE A 141 2.86 -6.36 17.03
C ILE A 141 3.46 -5.02 16.64
N VAL A 142 2.86 -4.32 15.67
CA VAL A 142 3.44 -3.08 15.13
C VAL A 142 3.41 -1.93 16.14
N ARG A 143 2.39 -1.86 17.00
CA ARG A 143 2.32 -0.86 18.08
C ARG A 143 3.44 -1.06 19.10
N ALA A 144 3.77 -2.31 19.44
CA ALA A 144 4.87 -2.59 20.35
C ALA A 144 6.22 -2.08 19.82
N VAL A 145 6.45 -2.15 18.50
CA VAL A 145 7.63 -1.55 17.84
C VAL A 145 7.52 -0.01 17.78
N ALA A 146 6.37 0.53 17.39
CA ALA A 146 6.17 1.96 17.17
C ALA A 146 6.22 2.80 18.47
N GLU A 147 5.78 2.23 19.59
CA GLU A 147 5.68 2.89 20.89
C GLU A 147 6.97 2.81 21.70
N ASP A 148 7.85 1.86 21.40
CA ASP A 148 9.12 1.69 22.09
C ASP A 148 10.12 2.80 21.69
N PRO A 149 10.46 3.74 22.59
CA PRO A 149 11.34 4.85 22.27
C PRO A 149 12.81 4.44 22.11
N THR A 150 13.17 3.21 22.49
CA THR A 150 14.53 2.69 22.33
C THR A 150 14.83 2.25 20.90
N GLN A 151 13.79 2.09 20.08
CA GLN A 151 13.90 1.69 18.68
C GLN A 151 14.32 2.86 17.78
N PRO A 152 15.04 2.60 16.66
CA PRO A 152 15.40 3.62 15.69
C PRO A 152 14.17 4.40 15.18
N VAL A 153 14.34 5.71 14.95
CA VAL A 153 13.25 6.61 14.56
C VAL A 153 12.61 6.14 13.25
N GLU A 154 13.43 5.70 12.29
CA GLU A 154 13.03 5.21 10.98
C GLU A 154 12.17 3.96 11.11
N LEU A 155 12.56 3.03 11.99
CA LEU A 155 11.81 1.79 12.24
C LEU A 155 10.46 2.08 12.89
N ARG A 156 10.42 3.03 13.83
CA ARG A 156 9.18 3.49 14.45
C ARG A 156 8.26 4.18 13.45
N ALA A 157 8.81 4.97 12.53
CA ALA A 157 8.05 5.62 11.45
C ALA A 157 7.39 4.56 10.54
N ARG A 158 8.15 3.53 10.13
CA ARG A 158 7.64 2.36 9.39
C ARG A 158 6.53 1.62 10.10
N ALA A 159 6.69 1.36 11.40
CA ALA A 159 5.67 0.71 12.20
C ALA A 159 4.38 1.57 12.32
N ARG A 160 4.50 2.90 12.43
CA ARG A 160 3.34 3.83 12.42
C ARG A 160 2.64 3.90 11.07
N TYR A 161 3.41 3.89 9.98
CA TYR A 161 2.85 3.83 8.63
C TYR A 161 2.05 2.54 8.41
N LEU A 162 2.61 1.39 8.80
CA LEU A 162 1.92 0.11 8.74
C LEU A 162 0.69 0.05 9.67
N GLU A 163 0.76 0.63 10.87
CA GLU A 163 -0.40 0.81 11.76
C GLU A 163 -1.54 1.56 11.03
N GLY A 164 -1.21 2.65 10.32
CA GLY A 164 -2.17 3.38 9.50
C GLY A 164 -2.80 2.52 8.40
N ASN A 165 -1.99 1.75 7.66
CA ASN A 165 -2.48 0.85 6.60
C ASN A 165 -3.42 -0.24 7.15
N LEU A 166 -3.10 -0.80 8.31
CA LEU A 166 -3.95 -1.78 9.01
C LEU A 166 -5.30 -1.18 9.44
N LEU A 167 -5.29 0.01 10.03
CA LEU A 167 -6.51 0.72 10.43
C LEU A 167 -7.35 1.14 9.22
N PHE A 168 -6.68 1.51 8.12
CA PHE A 168 -7.34 1.81 6.86
C PHE A 168 -8.00 0.56 6.27
N LEU A 169 -7.34 -0.61 6.35
CA LEU A 169 -7.89 -1.93 5.96
C LEU A 169 -9.12 -2.32 6.80
N ASP A 170 -9.16 -1.91 8.07
CA ASP A 170 -10.30 -2.15 8.97
C ASP A 170 -11.40 -1.08 8.84
N ALA A 171 -11.32 -0.22 7.81
CA ALA A 171 -12.21 0.92 7.57
C ALA A 171 -12.30 1.95 8.72
N LYS A 172 -11.32 1.94 9.65
CA LYS A 172 -11.15 2.88 10.77
C LYS A 172 -10.37 4.12 10.35
N TYR A 173 -10.88 4.83 9.36
CA TYR A 173 -10.14 5.91 8.67
C TYR A 173 -9.66 7.04 9.60
N LYS A 174 -10.44 7.40 10.63
CA LYS A 174 -10.02 8.44 11.59
C LYS A 174 -8.78 8.02 12.38
N GLU A 175 -8.73 6.75 12.79
CA GLU A 175 -7.59 6.19 13.51
C GLU A 175 -6.40 6.02 12.57
N ALA A 176 -6.64 5.63 11.32
CA ALA A 176 -5.62 5.56 10.28
C ALA A 176 -4.94 6.92 10.06
N VAL A 177 -5.70 8.00 9.92
CA VAL A 177 -5.17 9.38 9.83
C VAL A 177 -4.28 9.69 11.03
N ALA A 178 -4.73 9.37 12.24
CA ALA A 178 -3.93 9.62 13.45
C ALA A 178 -2.63 8.80 13.49
N ALA A 179 -2.62 7.58 12.96
CA ALA A 179 -1.40 6.77 12.83
C ALA A 179 -0.45 7.33 11.76
N TYR A 180 -0.97 7.76 10.60
CA TYR A 180 -0.16 8.43 9.57
C TYR A 180 0.41 9.76 10.06
N ASP A 181 -0.35 10.55 10.83
CA ASP A 181 0.15 11.77 11.47
C ASP A 181 1.36 11.46 12.36
N LYS A 182 1.31 10.40 13.16
CA LYS A 182 2.45 9.96 13.97
C LYS A 182 3.64 9.51 13.12
N ALA A 183 3.40 8.86 11.98
CA ALA A 183 4.47 8.49 11.05
C ALA A 183 5.14 9.74 10.46
N LEU A 184 4.35 10.74 10.03
CA LEU A 184 4.83 11.99 9.45
C LEU A 184 5.60 12.89 10.42
N VAL A 185 5.33 12.77 11.73
CA VAL A 185 6.14 13.42 12.77
C VAL A 185 7.55 12.84 12.84
N LEU A 186 7.70 11.54 12.60
CA LEU A 186 8.99 10.84 12.67
C LEU A 186 9.75 10.88 11.34
N ALA A 187 9.03 10.75 10.22
CA ALA A 187 9.55 10.78 8.86
C ALA A 187 8.69 11.73 8.00
N PRO A 188 9.00 13.04 8.00
CA PRO A 188 8.30 14.00 7.16
C PRO A 188 8.50 13.68 5.68
N GLY A 189 7.43 13.75 4.88
CA GLY A 189 7.50 13.61 3.42
C GLY A 189 8.25 14.78 2.78
N MET A 190 9.57 14.63 2.66
CA MET A 190 10.42 15.59 1.97
C MET A 190 10.49 15.21 0.49
N PRO A 191 10.33 16.16 -0.44
CA PRO A 191 10.44 15.87 -1.87
C PRO A 191 11.83 15.34 -2.22
N GLU A 192 11.90 14.38 -3.14
CA GLU A 192 13.16 13.90 -3.70
C GLU A 192 14.00 15.06 -4.23
N GLY A 193 15.31 15.03 -3.97
CA GLY A 193 16.25 16.05 -4.45
C GLY A 193 16.46 17.23 -3.49
N GLY A 194 15.95 17.16 -2.27
CA GLY A 194 16.40 18.06 -1.20
C GLY A 194 17.89 17.89 -0.91
N VAL A 195 18.55 18.93 -0.41
CA VAL A 195 19.93 18.81 0.12
C VAL A 195 19.87 18.58 1.63
N ASP A 196 20.71 17.70 2.18
CA ASP A 196 20.86 17.51 3.63
C ASP A 196 21.45 18.76 4.29
N ALA A 197 21.56 18.74 5.63
CA ALA A 197 22.18 19.84 6.35
C ALA A 197 23.66 20.03 5.98
N GLN A 198 24.25 19.06 5.27
CA GLN A 198 25.64 19.02 4.81
C GLN A 198 25.76 19.34 3.31
N GLY A 199 24.67 19.64 2.61
CA GLY A 199 24.65 19.96 1.17
C GLY A 199 24.71 18.74 0.24
N GLY A 200 24.64 17.51 0.77
CA GLY A 200 24.55 16.28 -0.01
C GLY A 200 23.14 16.02 -0.53
N PRO A 201 22.97 15.22 -1.61
CA PRO A 201 21.64 14.80 -2.06
C PRO A 201 20.95 14.01 -0.94
N ARG A 202 19.80 14.51 -0.45
CA ARG A 202 18.89 13.69 0.34
C ARG A 202 18.14 12.77 -0.62
N HIS A 203 18.40 11.49 -0.49
CA HIS A 203 17.40 10.49 -0.82
C HIS A 203 16.30 10.63 0.25
N GLY A 204 15.19 11.26 -0.10
CA GLY A 204 14.05 11.36 0.81
C GLY A 204 13.55 9.95 1.12
N ASP A 205 13.27 9.64 2.38
CA ASP A 205 12.61 8.38 2.71
C ASP A 205 11.21 8.41 2.07
N PRO A 206 10.90 7.55 1.08
CA PRO A 206 9.61 7.55 0.41
C PRO A 206 8.45 7.34 1.38
N LEU A 207 8.72 6.77 2.57
CA LEU A 207 7.72 6.55 3.59
C LEU A 207 6.93 7.80 3.98
N GLY A 208 7.59 8.95 4.10
CA GLY A 208 6.90 10.19 4.47
C GLY A 208 5.92 10.65 3.38
N LEU A 209 6.28 10.45 2.11
CA LEU A 209 5.42 10.75 0.97
C LEU A 209 4.22 9.79 0.92
N ASP A 210 4.47 8.50 1.09
CA ASP A 210 3.45 7.46 1.12
C ASP A 210 2.46 7.65 2.28
N ALA A 211 2.97 7.98 3.48
CA ALA A 211 2.14 8.28 4.63
C ALA A 211 1.25 9.51 4.39
N ALA A 212 1.79 10.57 3.79
CA ALA A 212 1.00 11.77 3.43
C ALA A 212 -0.08 11.44 2.39
N TRP A 213 0.26 10.64 1.39
CA TRP A 213 -0.69 10.19 0.37
C TRP A 213 -1.81 9.34 0.97
N ASN A 214 -1.49 8.28 1.71
CA ASN A 214 -2.49 7.39 2.31
C ASN A 214 -3.36 8.12 3.34
N ARG A 215 -2.80 9.09 4.06
CA ARG A 215 -3.55 10.00 4.93
C ARG A 215 -4.58 10.81 4.15
N ALA A 216 -4.22 11.38 3.01
CA ALA A 216 -5.15 12.14 2.17
C ALA A 216 -6.29 11.25 1.66
N VAL A 217 -5.99 10.02 1.24
CA VAL A 217 -7.01 9.03 0.85
C VAL A 217 -7.93 8.70 2.03
N ALA A 218 -7.39 8.50 3.23
CA ALA A 218 -8.18 8.25 4.44
C ALA A 218 -9.11 9.42 4.79
N LEU A 219 -8.65 10.67 4.62
CA LEU A 219 -9.49 11.85 4.80
C LEU A 219 -10.63 11.91 3.78
N GLN A 220 -10.34 11.65 2.50
CA GLN A 220 -11.36 11.58 1.47
C GLN A 220 -12.43 10.53 1.81
N ARG A 221 -12.03 9.34 2.28
CA ARG A 221 -12.99 8.30 2.68
C ARG A 221 -13.84 8.68 3.89
N ILE A 222 -13.34 9.56 4.77
CA ILE A 222 -14.14 10.11 5.88
C ILE A 222 -15.20 11.08 5.35
N GLU A 223 -14.91 11.81 4.28
CA GLU A 223 -15.85 12.73 3.61
C GLU A 223 -16.89 11.95 2.81
N ASP A 224 -16.48 10.99 1.96
CA ASP A 224 -17.39 10.15 1.17
C ASP A 224 -18.44 9.44 2.05
N LYS A 225 -18.04 8.98 3.23
CA LYS A 225 -18.95 8.32 4.21
C LYS A 225 -20.01 9.27 4.77
N LYS A 226 -19.76 10.58 4.81
CA LYS A 226 -20.74 11.57 5.27
C LYS A 226 -21.79 11.83 4.18
N ASP A 227 -21.34 11.94 2.93
CA ASP A 227 -22.20 12.27 1.79
C ASP A 227 -23.16 11.10 1.47
N ALA A 228 -22.67 9.87 1.50
CA ALA A 228 -23.49 8.68 1.24
C ALA A 228 -24.64 8.46 2.25
N GLY A 229 -24.57 9.08 3.44
CA GLY A 229 -25.61 9.00 4.47
C GLY A 229 -26.73 10.04 4.32
N GLN A 230 -26.50 11.14 3.59
CA GLN A 230 -27.48 12.22 3.44
C GLN A 230 -28.43 12.00 2.25
N ASP A 231 -27.95 11.42 1.16
CA ASP A 231 -28.76 11.27 -0.06
C ASP A 231 -29.71 10.06 -0.04
N ALA A 232 -29.45 9.07 0.82
CA ALA A 232 -30.32 7.89 0.96
C ALA A 232 -31.62 8.17 1.76
N GLY A 233 -31.77 9.39 2.33
CA GLY A 233 -32.83 9.70 3.28
C GLY A 233 -34.01 10.52 2.75
N GLN A 234 -33.97 11.09 1.53
CA GLN A 234 -34.89 12.18 1.18
C GLN A 234 -35.74 12.03 -0.10
N ASP A 235 -35.65 10.92 -0.84
CA ASP A 235 -36.49 10.71 -2.05
C ASP A 235 -37.42 9.48 -1.97
N GLY A 236 -37.63 8.92 -0.77
CA GLY A 236 -38.65 7.89 -0.53
C GLY A 236 -40.06 8.43 -0.27
N GLY A 237 -40.27 9.74 -0.46
CA GLY A 237 -41.53 10.44 -0.21
C GLY A 237 -42.52 10.32 -1.37
N GLN A 238 -43.19 9.17 -1.43
CA GLN A 238 -44.65 9.11 -1.56
C GLN A 238 -45.28 9.75 -2.80
N ASP A 239 -45.25 9.04 -3.93
CA ASP A 239 -46.27 9.22 -4.97
C ASP A 239 -46.65 7.89 -5.62
N GLY A 240 -47.91 7.48 -5.43
CA GLY A 240 -48.41 6.20 -5.93
C GLY A 240 -49.57 5.58 -5.16
N GLY A 241 -50.45 6.40 -4.57
CA GLY A 241 -51.78 5.94 -4.17
C GLY A 241 -52.75 6.02 -5.35
N LEU A 242 -53.27 4.88 -5.79
CA LEU A 242 -54.58 4.77 -6.46
C LEU A 242 -55.32 3.58 -5.86
N GLY A 243 -56.38 3.84 -5.09
CA GLY A 243 -57.28 2.75 -4.67
C GLY A 243 -58.21 2.96 -3.47
N GLY A 244 -58.88 4.11 -3.35
CA GLY A 244 -60.24 4.21 -2.77
C GLY A 244 -60.43 4.14 -1.25
N GLN A 245 -60.84 5.26 -0.65
CA GLN A 245 -61.97 5.27 0.28
C GLN A 245 -62.53 6.68 0.45
N ASP A 246 -63.85 6.78 0.28
CA ASP A 246 -64.65 7.99 0.41
C ASP A 246 -64.72 8.46 1.87
N GLY A 247 -64.68 9.78 2.10
CA GLY A 247 -64.95 10.36 3.41
C GLY A 247 -64.58 11.83 3.48
N GLY A 248 -65.58 12.69 3.29
CA GLY A 248 -65.43 14.15 3.21
C GLY A 248 -64.93 14.84 4.48
N GLY A 249 -64.36 16.03 4.28
CA GLY A 249 -63.98 16.95 5.34
C GLY A 249 -63.48 18.26 4.74
N ASP A 250 -64.20 19.33 5.05
CA ASP A 250 -64.21 20.66 4.46
C ASP A 250 -63.16 21.63 5.06
N SER A 251 -62.79 22.65 4.26
CA SER A 251 -62.11 23.93 4.59
C SER A 251 -60.64 23.90 5.07
N GLY A 252 -59.70 24.74 4.62
CA GLY A 252 -59.66 25.85 3.66
C GLY A 252 -58.31 26.60 3.77
N SER A 253 -57.97 27.43 2.75
CA SER A 253 -56.93 28.51 2.72
C SER A 253 -55.45 28.10 2.88
N GLN A 254 -54.42 28.66 2.24
CA GLN A 254 -54.15 29.80 1.34
C GLN A 254 -52.77 29.48 0.72
N ASP A 255 -52.58 29.46 -0.60
CA ASP A 255 -52.17 30.56 -1.50
C ASP A 255 -50.75 31.15 -1.26
N SER A 256 -50.07 31.44 -2.38
CA SER A 256 -48.72 32.00 -2.65
C SER A 256 -47.60 30.98 -2.94
N GLY A 257 -46.90 30.96 -4.09
CA GLY A 257 -46.91 31.81 -5.29
C GLY A 257 -45.51 31.85 -5.93
N GLY A 258 -45.40 31.66 -7.26
CA GLY A 258 -44.29 32.09 -8.14
C GLY A 258 -43.24 31.02 -8.51
N GLN A 259 -43.14 30.54 -9.77
CA GLN A 259 -42.43 31.12 -10.94
C GLN A 259 -40.90 31.19 -10.75
N ASP A 260 -40.02 30.67 -11.62
CA ASP A 260 -39.99 30.75 -13.08
C ASP A 260 -39.14 29.64 -13.74
N SER A 261 -39.45 29.41 -15.01
CA SER A 261 -38.78 28.51 -15.96
C SER A 261 -37.90 29.31 -16.92
N SER A 262 -36.68 28.85 -17.18
CA SER A 262 -35.82 29.26 -18.32
C SER A 262 -34.85 28.10 -18.56
N LYS A 263 -34.95 27.26 -19.62
CA LYS A 263 -34.71 27.45 -21.07
C LYS A 263 -33.39 28.15 -21.41
N ASP A 264 -32.39 27.34 -21.80
CA ASP A 264 -31.55 27.42 -23.01
C ASP A 264 -30.48 26.32 -22.88
N GLY A 265 -30.18 25.47 -23.87
CA GLY A 265 -30.16 25.66 -25.31
C GLY A 265 -28.72 25.90 -25.76
N SER A 266 -27.94 24.85 -26.04
CA SER A 266 -26.77 24.99 -26.93
C SER A 266 -26.30 23.65 -27.54
N ASN A 267 -26.60 23.51 -28.83
CA ASN A 267 -26.00 22.56 -29.76
C ASN A 267 -24.56 22.99 -30.09
N GLY A 268 -23.69 22.02 -30.37
CA GLY A 268 -22.35 22.24 -30.89
C GLY A 268 -21.78 21.03 -31.62
N ASP A 269 -22.33 20.73 -32.80
CA ASP A 269 -21.71 19.91 -33.85
C ASP A 269 -20.43 20.59 -34.39
N ARG A 270 -19.29 19.88 -34.37
CA ARG A 270 -18.08 20.01 -35.23
C ARG A 270 -17.19 18.79 -34.93
N ASP A 271 -16.44 18.16 -35.82
CA ASP A 271 -16.21 18.26 -37.25
C ASP A 271 -15.43 16.99 -37.63
N SER A 272 -15.58 16.56 -38.89
CA SER A 272 -15.14 15.28 -39.42
C SER A 272 -13.72 15.40 -40.00
N GLY A 273 -12.72 15.02 -39.23
CA GLY A 273 -11.31 14.96 -39.67
C GLY A 273 -10.92 13.59 -40.18
N LYS A 274 -11.14 13.37 -41.48
CA LYS A 274 -10.71 12.23 -42.29
C LYS A 274 -9.20 12.27 -42.48
N ASP A 275 -8.47 11.20 -42.12
CA ASP A 275 -7.15 10.96 -42.70
C ASP A 275 -6.95 9.50 -43.06
N SER A 276 -6.41 9.30 -44.26
CA SER A 276 -6.38 8.07 -45.04
C SER A 276 -4.94 7.83 -45.50
N GLY A 277 -4.27 6.81 -44.95
CA GLY A 277 -3.06 6.20 -45.52
C GLY A 277 -3.14 4.71 -45.27
N LYS A 278 -3.48 3.85 -46.23
CA LYS A 278 -2.84 3.44 -47.48
C LYS A 278 -1.53 2.64 -47.26
N ASP A 279 -1.74 1.32 -47.31
CA ASP A 279 -0.91 0.23 -47.87
C ASP A 279 0.59 0.42 -48.02
N SER A 280 1.35 -0.53 -47.46
CA SER A 280 2.30 -1.34 -48.24
C SER A 280 2.50 -2.70 -47.57
N GLY A 281 2.32 -3.76 -48.34
CA GLY A 281 2.66 -5.14 -47.97
C GLY A 281 4.09 -5.53 -48.34
N GLY A 282 4.37 -6.80 -48.07
CA GLY A 282 5.60 -7.53 -48.42
C GLY A 282 6.48 -7.78 -47.20
N GLU A 283 7.14 -8.91 -47.02
CA GLU A 283 7.28 -10.13 -47.81
C GLU A 283 7.83 -11.21 -46.86
N ASP A 284 7.48 -12.46 -47.15
CA ASP A 284 8.07 -13.66 -46.55
C ASP A 284 9.60 -13.66 -46.67
N ALA A 285 10.31 -13.79 -45.54
CA ALA A 285 11.71 -14.15 -45.51
C ALA A 285 11.99 -15.15 -44.37
N ALA A 286 12.49 -16.30 -44.79
CA ALA A 286 12.85 -17.46 -43.98
C ALA A 286 13.89 -17.16 -42.88
N PRO A 287 13.91 -17.96 -41.80
CA PRO A 287 14.87 -17.80 -40.72
C PRO A 287 16.30 -18.20 -41.15
N PRO A 288 17.35 -17.47 -40.74
CA PRO A 288 18.73 -17.88 -40.96
C PRO A 288 19.13 -19.06 -40.04
N PRO A 289 20.15 -19.84 -40.45
CA PRO A 289 20.49 -21.12 -39.85
C PRO A 289 21.10 -21.00 -38.44
N GLN A 290 20.71 -21.93 -37.57
CA GLN A 290 21.35 -22.18 -36.27
C GLN A 290 22.84 -22.48 -36.46
N LYS A 291 23.70 -21.61 -35.95
CA LYS A 291 25.09 -21.94 -35.63
C LYS A 291 25.17 -22.32 -34.16
N ASN A 292 25.53 -23.58 -33.92
CA ASN A 292 26.07 -24.06 -32.66
C ASN A 292 27.46 -23.44 -32.46
N GLU A 293 27.61 -22.56 -31.48
CA GLU A 293 28.92 -22.28 -30.86
C GLU A 293 28.72 -22.17 -29.35
N ASP A 294 29.27 -23.18 -28.67
CA ASP A 294 29.54 -23.23 -27.25
C ASP A 294 30.51 -22.08 -26.88
N ALA A 295 29.98 -21.04 -26.22
CA ALA A 295 30.79 -20.14 -25.41
C ALA A 295 29.93 -19.67 -24.24
N ALA A 296 30.25 -20.18 -23.04
CA ALA A 296 29.63 -19.78 -21.80
C ALA A 296 29.72 -18.25 -21.63
N ALA A 297 28.57 -17.58 -21.76
CA ALA A 297 28.43 -16.22 -21.29
C ALA A 297 28.77 -16.20 -19.79
N PRO A 298 29.57 -15.23 -19.30
CA PRO A 298 29.78 -15.07 -17.87
C PRO A 298 28.41 -14.93 -17.20
N PRO A 299 28.22 -15.54 -16.01
CA PRO A 299 26.96 -15.42 -15.29
C PRO A 299 26.61 -13.94 -15.14
N PRO A 300 25.32 -13.56 -15.26
CA PRO A 300 24.91 -12.20 -14.98
C PRO A 300 25.45 -11.80 -13.60
N PRO A 301 25.93 -10.56 -13.43
CA PRO A 301 26.42 -10.11 -12.13
C PRO A 301 25.33 -10.39 -11.08
N PRO A 302 25.70 -10.85 -9.87
CA PRO A 302 24.72 -11.09 -8.82
C PRO A 302 23.86 -9.82 -8.67
N PRO A 303 22.54 -9.96 -8.48
CA PRO A 303 21.67 -8.80 -8.31
C PRO A 303 22.29 -7.95 -7.22
N SER A 304 22.66 -6.72 -7.57
CA SER A 304 23.23 -5.75 -6.66
C SER A 304 22.37 -5.72 -5.40
N GLU A 305 23.03 -5.70 -4.23
CA GLU A 305 22.42 -5.56 -2.91
C GLU A 305 21.63 -4.23 -2.80
N ARG A 306 20.55 -4.08 -3.56
CA ARG A 306 19.47 -3.18 -3.17
C ARG A 306 19.09 -3.63 -1.78
N SER A 307 19.22 -2.71 -0.83
CA SER A 307 18.94 -2.99 0.57
C SER A 307 17.55 -3.64 0.64
N GLN A 308 17.41 -4.70 1.44
CA GLN A 308 16.12 -5.40 1.56
C GLN A 308 14.99 -4.42 1.91
N ASP A 309 15.32 -3.32 2.58
CA ASP A 309 14.42 -2.18 2.85
C ASP A 309 13.88 -1.51 1.59
N GLU A 310 14.71 -1.21 0.60
CA GLU A 310 14.27 -0.65 -0.69
C GLU A 310 13.37 -1.63 -1.45
N ARG A 311 13.61 -2.94 -1.31
CA ARG A 311 12.76 -3.97 -1.94
C ARG A 311 11.39 -4.08 -1.28
N LEU A 312 11.34 -3.98 0.05
CA LEU A 312 10.10 -4.04 0.81
C LEU A 312 9.28 -2.75 0.61
N LEU A 313 9.96 -1.60 0.47
CA LEU A 313 9.38 -0.33 0.02
C LEU A 313 8.86 -0.43 -1.42
N ASP A 314 9.65 -0.94 -2.39
CA ASP A 314 9.20 -1.19 -3.77
C ASP A 314 7.94 -2.07 -3.80
N GLN A 315 7.81 -3.04 -2.89
CA GLN A 315 6.60 -3.88 -2.78
C GLN A 315 5.40 -3.16 -2.12
N LEU A 316 5.64 -2.25 -1.19
CA LEU A 316 4.60 -1.37 -0.63
C LEU A 316 4.14 -0.32 -1.66
N GLU A 317 5.05 0.18 -2.50
CA GLU A 317 4.76 1.09 -3.62
C GLU A 317 4.07 0.40 -4.80
N ASN A 318 4.36 -0.88 -5.04
CA ASN A 318 3.69 -1.68 -6.08
C ASN A 318 2.33 -2.24 -5.65
N ALA A 319 1.90 -2.04 -4.40
CA ALA A 319 0.49 -2.21 -4.04
C ALA A 319 -0.33 -1.31 -4.98
N PRO A 320 -1.40 -1.80 -5.61
CA PRO A 320 -2.13 -1.03 -6.61
C PRO A 320 -2.59 0.28 -5.99
N THR A 321 -1.93 1.38 -6.36
CA THR A 321 -2.32 2.70 -5.89
C THR A 321 -3.74 2.95 -6.38
N VAL A 322 -4.53 3.62 -5.53
CA VAL A 322 -5.90 4.02 -5.88
C VAL A 322 -5.92 4.79 -7.20
N GLN A 323 -4.83 5.46 -7.60
CA GLN A 323 -4.69 6.09 -8.92
C GLN A 323 -4.72 5.08 -10.07
N ARG A 324 -3.96 3.98 -9.99
CA ARG A 324 -3.92 2.95 -11.02
C ARG A 324 -5.26 2.23 -11.13
N GLU A 325 -5.95 2.06 -10.01
CA GLU A 325 -7.27 1.45 -9.94
C GLU A 325 -8.40 2.39 -10.34
N ALA A 326 -8.35 3.67 -9.96
CA ALA A 326 -9.28 4.72 -10.40
C ALA A 326 -9.15 4.97 -11.91
N ALA A 327 -7.92 5.02 -12.44
CA ALA A 327 -7.67 5.08 -13.88
C ALA A 327 -8.20 3.82 -14.60
N ARG A 328 -8.06 2.64 -13.98
CA ARG A 328 -8.62 1.38 -14.50
C ARG A 328 -10.15 1.36 -14.43
N ARG A 329 -10.76 1.92 -13.39
CA ARG A 329 -12.21 2.10 -13.25
C ARG A 329 -12.75 3.10 -14.28
N GLN A 330 -12.10 4.23 -14.50
CA GLN A 330 -12.46 5.18 -15.57
C GLN A 330 -12.34 4.53 -16.96
N LYS A 331 -11.26 3.79 -17.23
CA LYS A 331 -11.11 3.03 -18.49
C LYS A 331 -12.20 1.97 -18.67
N ARG A 332 -12.65 1.31 -17.60
CA ARG A 332 -13.74 0.30 -17.65
C ARG A 332 -15.13 0.94 -17.76
N GLY A 333 -15.37 2.07 -17.09
CA GLY A 333 -16.63 2.81 -17.14
C GLY A 333 -16.85 3.55 -18.46
N GLY A 334 -15.78 3.91 -19.17
CA GLY A 334 -15.84 4.49 -20.52
C GLY A 334 -16.22 3.50 -21.63
N VAL A 335 -16.18 2.19 -21.36
CA VAL A 335 -16.69 1.15 -22.29
C VAL A 335 -18.18 0.92 -22.01
N LYS A 336 -18.99 1.98 -22.04
CA LYS A 336 -20.44 1.83 -22.20
C LYS A 336 -20.75 1.81 -23.70
N VAL A 337 -20.96 0.58 -24.19
CA VAL A 337 -21.78 0.17 -25.34
C VAL A 337 -22.29 1.34 -26.19
N ARG A 338 -21.57 1.66 -27.26
CA ARG A 338 -22.11 2.43 -28.38
C ARG A 338 -22.52 1.44 -29.46
N GLY A 339 -23.82 1.22 -29.58
CA GLY A 339 -24.46 0.73 -30.81
C GLY A 339 -24.58 -0.79 -30.94
N SER A 340 -25.76 -1.29 -30.58
CA SER A 340 -26.40 -2.38 -31.33
C SER A 340 -27.91 -2.15 -31.31
N GLU A 341 -28.33 -1.02 -31.88
CA GLU A 341 -29.61 -0.93 -32.57
C GLU A 341 -29.28 -0.99 -34.06
N ASP A 342 -29.58 -2.12 -34.70
CA ASP A 342 -30.21 -2.12 -36.01
C ASP A 342 -30.56 -3.54 -36.47
N LYS A 343 -31.81 -3.66 -36.95
CA LYS A 343 -32.51 -4.73 -37.70
C LYS A 343 -33.29 -5.79 -36.93
#